data_AF-A0A9P5MMF6-F1
#
_entry.id   AF-A0A9P5MMF6-F1
#
_cell.length_a   1.000
_cell.length_b   1.000
_cell.length_c   1.000
_cell.angle_alpha   90.00
_cell.angle_beta   90.00
_cell.angle_gamma   90.00
#
_symmetry.space_group_name_H-M   'P 1'
#
loop_
_entity.id
_entity.type
_entity.pdbx_description
1 polymer ?
#
loop_
_entity_poly.entity_id
_entity_poly.type
_entity_poly.pdbx_seq_one_letter_code
_entity_poly.pdbx_strand_id
1 'polypeptide(L)'
;MRVANTRAMLPRGRVLPRTLVSARRSYADHSDHHHHAAEDGPTTPETFFTPAWRNTLIGGVLLYGVYTFMPSGLSSENSITKFIAKYNTPATVWSDINTERTAQSKGVADRRILTQSAETPALQRNRFPSLLDQASPRLVGVGQDVDVADFVAKRDEQ
;
A
#
# COMPACT_ATOMS: atom_id res chain seq x y z
N MET A 1 -50.12 16.61 12.72
CA MET A 1 -49.06 17.38 12.03
C MET A 1 -47.77 16.55 12.10
N ARG A 2 -47.48 15.76 11.05
CA ARG A 2 -46.33 14.85 10.98
C ARG A 2 -45.28 15.49 10.08
N VAL A 3 -44.08 15.72 10.59
CA VAL A 3 -42.93 16.11 9.77
C VAL A 3 -41.99 14.92 9.73
N ALA A 4 -42.02 14.22 8.59
CA ALA A 4 -41.07 13.19 8.25
C ALA A 4 -39.76 13.87 7.82
N ASN A 5 -38.68 13.66 8.57
CA ASN A 5 -37.35 14.07 8.12
C ASN A 5 -36.81 13.02 7.15
N THR A 6 -37.10 13.22 5.87
CA THR A 6 -36.47 12.57 4.73
C THR A 6 -35.01 13.02 4.62
N ARG A 7 -34.11 12.26 5.23
CA ARG A 7 -32.66 12.48 5.04
C ARG A 7 -32.26 11.82 3.73
N ALA A 8 -32.17 12.64 2.68
CA ALA A 8 -31.72 12.23 1.36
C ALA A 8 -30.28 11.69 1.42
N MET A 9 -30.13 10.47 0.92
CA MET A 9 -28.89 9.71 0.81
C MET A 9 -28.13 10.24 -0.41
N LEU A 10 -27.00 10.92 -0.21
CA LEU A 10 -26.17 11.41 -1.33
C LEU A 10 -25.39 10.25 -1.96
N PRO A 11 -25.31 10.16 -3.30
CA PRO A 11 -24.62 9.07 -3.98
C PRO A 11 -23.10 9.12 -3.74
N ARG A 12 -22.54 7.93 -3.53
CA ARG A 12 -21.11 7.62 -3.41
C ARG A 12 -20.30 8.28 -4.54
N GLY A 13 -19.37 9.16 -4.18
CA GLY A 13 -18.36 9.66 -5.11
C GLY A 13 -17.45 8.51 -5.57
N ARG A 14 -17.37 8.30 -6.88
CA ARG A 14 -16.39 7.42 -7.53
C ARG A 14 -14.98 7.89 -7.17
N VAL A 15 -14.22 7.03 -6.50
CA VAL A 15 -12.77 7.19 -6.36
C VAL A 15 -12.14 6.82 -7.70
N LEU A 16 -11.50 7.79 -8.36
CA LEU A 16 -10.69 7.51 -9.55
C LEU A 16 -9.41 6.77 -9.12
N PRO A 17 -8.98 5.72 -9.84
CA PRO A 17 -7.74 5.02 -9.50
C PRO A 17 -6.54 5.95 -9.75
N ARG A 18 -5.85 6.30 -8.66
CA ARG A 18 -4.55 6.96 -8.72
C ARG A 18 -3.53 5.92 -9.19
N THR A 19 -3.15 5.99 -10.46
CA THR A 19 -2.04 5.22 -11.02
C THR A 19 -0.75 5.65 -10.33
N LEU A 20 -0.31 4.87 -9.34
CA LEU A 20 1.03 4.99 -8.79
C LEU A 20 1.99 4.36 -9.78
N VAL A 21 2.83 5.18 -10.41
CA VAL A 21 3.99 4.71 -11.17
C VAL A 21 4.95 4.05 -10.18
N SER A 22 4.98 2.72 -10.18
CA SER A 22 5.96 1.92 -9.46
C SER A 22 7.28 1.94 -10.23
N ALA A 23 8.13 2.93 -9.97
CA ALA A 23 9.53 2.87 -10.38
C ALA A 23 10.34 2.15 -9.28
N ARG A 24 10.26 0.82 -9.23
CA ARG A 24 11.26 -0.02 -8.55
C ARG A 24 12.24 -0.53 -9.59
N ARG A 25 13.42 0.08 -9.68
CA ARG A 25 14.59 -0.57 -10.27
C ARG A 25 15.09 -1.60 -9.27
N SER A 26 14.65 -2.84 -9.39
CA SER A 26 15.35 -3.98 -8.82
C SER A 26 16.38 -4.44 -9.84
N TYR A 27 17.66 -4.25 -9.54
CA TYR A 27 18.71 -5.09 -10.12
C TYR A 27 18.46 -6.50 -9.59
N ALA A 28 17.94 -7.37 -10.45
CA ALA A 28 17.83 -8.79 -10.18
C ALA A 28 19.16 -9.43 -10.60
N ASP A 29 19.86 -9.90 -9.59
CA ASP A 29 20.98 -10.83 -9.68
C ASP A 29 20.57 -12.07 -10.49
N HIS A 30 21.49 -12.57 -11.29
CA HIS A 30 21.24 -13.61 -12.28
C HIS A 30 21.29 -14.96 -11.56
N SER A 31 20.16 -15.42 -11.02
CA SER A 31 20.07 -16.81 -10.55
C SER A 31 19.93 -17.72 -11.77
N ASP A 32 20.98 -18.49 -12.06
CA ASP A 32 20.96 -19.61 -13.00
C ASP A 32 19.84 -20.57 -12.59
N HIS A 33 18.75 -20.54 -13.35
CA HIS A 33 17.68 -21.52 -13.24
C HIS A 33 18.12 -22.77 -14.01
N HIS A 34 18.64 -23.75 -13.27
CA HIS A 34 18.69 -25.11 -13.76
C HIS A 34 17.26 -25.56 -14.06
N HIS A 35 16.91 -25.57 -15.34
CA HIS A 35 15.72 -26.25 -15.83
C HIS A 35 15.88 -27.74 -15.52
N HIS A 36 15.22 -28.20 -14.47
CA HIS A 36 14.87 -29.61 -14.36
C HIS A 36 13.98 -29.91 -15.56
N ALA A 37 14.54 -30.58 -16.56
CA ALA A 37 13.75 -31.27 -17.56
C ALA A 37 12.76 -32.15 -16.79
N ALA A 38 11.48 -31.92 -17.01
CA ALA A 38 10.46 -32.84 -16.56
C ALA A 38 10.74 -34.16 -17.28
N GLU A 39 11.36 -35.10 -16.57
CA GLU A 39 11.25 -36.49 -16.97
C GLU A 39 9.77 -36.83 -16.83
N ASP A 40 9.11 -37.09 -17.96
CA ASP A 40 7.77 -37.65 -18.05
C ASP A 40 7.79 -39.08 -17.46
N GLY A 41 7.95 -39.18 -16.14
CA GLY A 41 7.65 -40.36 -15.36
C GLY A 41 6.14 -40.51 -15.21
N PRO A 42 5.62 -41.73 -14.98
CA PRO A 42 4.18 -41.94 -14.82
C PRO A 42 3.63 -41.06 -13.70
N THR A 43 2.75 -40.11 -14.04
CA THR A 43 2.11 -39.20 -13.10
C THR A 43 1.31 -40.03 -12.09
N THR A 44 1.86 -40.26 -10.90
CA THR A 44 1.13 -40.92 -9.82
C THR A 44 -0.01 -40.01 -9.38
N PRO A 45 -1.27 -40.51 -9.31
CA PRO A 45 -2.41 -39.68 -8.93
C PRO A 45 -2.22 -39.17 -7.50
N GLU A 46 -2.21 -37.85 -7.32
CA GLU A 46 -2.03 -37.19 -6.02
C GLU A 46 -3.20 -37.52 -5.09
N THR A 47 -3.01 -38.54 -4.27
CA THR A 47 -3.99 -39.03 -3.29
C THR A 47 -3.49 -38.67 -1.88
N PHE A 48 -4.41 -38.42 -0.94
CA PHE A 48 -4.07 -38.14 0.46
C PHE A 48 -3.34 -39.30 1.21
N PHE A 49 -3.12 -40.44 0.54
CA PHE A 49 -2.39 -41.60 1.04
C PHE A 49 -1.04 -41.82 0.36
N THR A 50 -0.48 -40.81 -0.30
CA THR A 50 0.91 -40.91 -0.77
C THR A 50 1.86 -41.16 0.40
N PRO A 51 3.04 -41.78 0.16
CA PRO A 51 4.01 -42.06 1.22
C PRO A 51 4.37 -40.83 2.06
N ALA A 52 4.36 -39.64 1.47
CA ALA A 52 4.57 -38.38 2.18
C ALA A 52 3.48 -38.12 3.24
N TRP A 53 2.20 -38.15 2.86
CA TRP A 53 1.08 -37.92 3.79
C TRP A 53 0.89 -39.05 4.79
N ARG A 54 1.16 -40.29 4.39
CA ARG A 54 1.17 -41.43 5.31
C ARG A 54 2.21 -41.24 6.41
N ASN A 55 3.44 -40.86 6.03
CA ASN A 55 4.51 -40.67 6.99
C ASN A 55 4.26 -39.46 7.91
N THR A 56 3.63 -38.39 7.43
CA THR A 56 3.25 -37.25 8.30
C THR A 56 2.12 -37.60 9.27
N LEU A 57 1.12 -38.36 8.84
CA LEU A 57 0.05 -38.86 9.72
C LEU A 57 0.59 -39.82 10.78
N ILE A 58 1.43 -40.79 10.39
CA ILE A 58 2.08 -41.71 11.32
C ILE A 58 2.98 -40.93 12.29
N GLY A 59 3.77 -39.98 11.79
CA GLY A 59 4.61 -39.11 12.61
C GLY A 59 3.81 -38.30 13.63
N GLY A 60 2.68 -37.72 13.21
CA GLY A 60 1.78 -36.97 14.09
C GLY A 60 1.15 -37.83 15.17
N VAL A 61 0.67 -39.03 14.81
CA VAL A 61 0.11 -40.00 15.78
C VAL A 61 1.18 -40.50 16.74
N LEU A 62 2.38 -40.79 16.25
CA LEU A 62 3.50 -41.24 17.09
C LEU A 62 3.93 -40.15 18.06
N LEU A 63 3.98 -38.89 17.61
CA LEU A 63 4.31 -37.73 18.44
C LEU A 63 3.23 -37.47 19.51
N TYR A 64 1.95 -37.62 19.14
CA TYR A 64 0.83 -37.55 20.09
C TYR A 64 0.83 -38.71 21.09
N GLY A 65 1.13 -39.92 20.64
CA GLY A 65 1.27 -41.11 21.49
C GLY A 65 2.43 -40.95 22.47
N VAL A 66 3.58 -40.46 22.00
CA VAL A 66 4.72 -40.10 22.85
C VAL A 66 4.34 -39.04 23.87
N TYR A 67 3.60 -38.00 23.47
CA TYR A 67 3.12 -36.96 24.37
C TYR A 67 2.17 -37.49 25.46
N THR A 68 1.27 -38.41 25.10
CA THR A 68 0.22 -38.90 26.01
C THR A 68 0.67 -40.08 26.88
N PHE A 69 1.54 -40.95 26.37
CA PHE A 69 1.93 -42.22 27.00
C PHE A 69 3.38 -42.24 27.51
N MET A 70 4.19 -41.20 27.32
CA MET A 70 5.42 -41.09 28.11
C MET A 70 5.03 -41.02 29.60
N PRO A 71 5.59 -41.90 30.45
CA PRO A 71 5.47 -41.73 31.89
C PRO A 71 5.97 -40.33 32.23
N SER A 72 5.38 -39.73 33.25
CA SER A 72 5.68 -38.42 33.83
C SER A 72 7.15 -38.17 34.26
N GLY A 73 8.13 -38.91 33.75
CA GLY A 73 9.56 -38.66 33.90
C GLY A 73 10.11 -37.47 33.10
N LEU A 74 9.36 -36.92 32.13
CA LEU A 74 9.60 -35.57 31.60
C LEU A 74 8.86 -34.47 32.38
N SER A 75 8.16 -34.83 33.47
CA SER A 75 7.51 -33.90 34.41
C SER A 75 8.53 -33.21 35.31
N SER A 76 9.58 -32.65 34.71
CA SER A 76 10.17 -31.43 35.24
C SER A 76 9.22 -30.31 34.81
N GLU A 77 8.16 -30.10 35.60
CA GLU A 77 7.27 -28.96 35.42
C GLU A 77 8.14 -27.75 35.07
N ASN A 78 7.94 -27.24 33.86
CA ASN A 78 8.58 -26.04 33.31
C ASN A 78 9.94 -26.19 32.59
N SER A 79 10.48 -27.34 32.17
CA SER A 79 11.75 -27.30 31.39
C SER A 79 11.61 -26.69 30.00
N ILE A 80 10.56 -27.05 29.25
CA ILE A 80 10.25 -26.44 27.94
C ILE A 80 9.81 -24.98 28.15
N THR A 81 8.97 -24.71 29.15
CA THR A 81 8.54 -23.33 29.49
C THR A 81 9.71 -22.45 29.92
N LYS A 82 10.68 -22.97 30.70
CA LYS A 82 11.92 -22.28 31.07
C LYS A 82 12.80 -22.03 29.85
N PHE A 83 12.89 -22.99 28.94
CA PHE A 83 13.63 -22.82 27.69
C PHE A 83 13.00 -21.73 26.82
N ILE A 84 11.68 -21.75 26.65
CA ILE A 84 10.94 -20.70 25.94
C ILE A 84 11.11 -19.36 26.65
N ALA A 85 10.92 -19.30 27.98
CA ALA A 85 11.04 -18.08 28.77
C ALA A 85 12.46 -17.50 28.75
N LYS A 86 13.51 -18.32 28.63
CA LYS A 86 14.90 -17.88 28.52
C LYS A 86 15.16 -17.03 27.27
N TYR A 87 14.46 -17.33 26.17
CA TYR A 87 14.63 -16.64 24.89
C TYR A 87 13.45 -15.73 24.53
N ASN A 88 12.40 -15.70 25.34
CA ASN A 88 11.26 -14.83 25.12
C ASN A 88 11.54 -13.44 25.69
N THR A 89 11.10 -12.41 24.96
CA THR A 89 11.16 -11.04 25.44
C THR A 89 10.20 -10.90 26.63
N PRO A 90 10.64 -10.30 27.76
CA PRO A 90 9.78 -10.14 28.92
C PRO A 90 8.59 -9.23 28.60
N ALA A 91 7.45 -9.49 29.23
CA ALA A 91 6.21 -8.75 29.00
C ALA A 91 6.32 -7.24 29.29
N THR A 92 7.23 -6.85 30.18
CA THR A 92 7.51 -5.44 30.53
C THR A 92 8.00 -4.65 29.32
N VAL A 93 8.92 -5.21 28.52
CA VAL A 93 9.45 -4.57 27.31
C VAL A 93 8.34 -4.33 26.29
N TRP A 94 7.41 -5.28 26.14
CA TRP A 94 6.25 -5.10 25.27
C TRP A 94 5.30 -4.02 25.78
N SER A 95 5.10 -3.94 27.09
CA SER A 95 4.31 -2.85 27.71
C SER A 95 4.94 -1.49 27.41
N ASP A 96 6.26 -1.36 27.61
CA ASP A 96 6.97 -0.10 27.37
C ASP A 96 6.87 0.33 25.90
N ILE A 97 7.13 -0.58 24.96
CA ILE A 97 6.98 -0.34 23.52
C ILE A 97 5.55 0.08 23.17
N ASN A 98 4.55 -0.58 23.75
CA ASN A 98 3.14 -0.25 23.50
C ASN A 98 2.80 1.15 24.02
N THR A 99 3.26 1.50 25.23
CA THR A 99 3.03 2.85 25.78
C THR A 99 3.68 3.93 24.92
N GLU A 100 4.90 3.70 24.45
CA GLU A 100 5.61 4.62 23.55
C GLU A 100 4.84 4.78 22.23
N ARG A 101 4.40 3.69 21.62
CA ARG A 101 3.61 3.73 20.38
C ARG A 101 2.26 4.42 20.56
N THR A 102 1.60 4.24 21.70
CA THR A 102 0.37 4.98 22.04
C THR A 102 0.65 6.47 22.14
N ALA A 103 1.76 6.89 22.77
CA ALA A 103 2.16 8.28 22.86
C ALA A 103 2.49 8.88 21.48
N GLN A 104 3.23 8.16 20.64
CA GLN A 104 3.53 8.57 19.26
C GLN A 104 2.25 8.70 18.42
N SER A 105 1.32 7.75 18.54
CA SER A 105 0.03 7.77 17.83
C SER A 105 -0.80 8.98 18.22
N LYS A 106 -0.83 9.33 19.51
CA LYS A 106 -1.46 10.57 20.01
C LYS A 106 -0.82 11.81 19.38
N GLY A 107 0.52 11.90 19.38
CA GLY A 107 1.23 13.03 18.80
C GLY A 107 0.98 13.21 17.30
N VAL A 108 0.81 12.13 16.55
CA VAL A 108 0.42 12.19 15.12
C VAL A 108 -1.03 12.64 14.96
N ALA A 109 -1.95 12.16 15.81
CA ALA A 109 -3.34 12.58 15.78
C ALA A 109 -3.49 14.08 16.07
N ASP A 110 -2.76 14.60 17.06
CA ASP A 110 -2.81 16.02 17.42
C ASP A 110 -2.31 16.92 16.27
N ARG A 111 -1.21 16.53 15.61
CA ARG A 111 -0.71 17.24 14.41
C ARG A 111 -1.70 17.18 13.25
N ARG A 112 -2.37 16.03 13.08
CA ARG A 112 -3.41 15.88 12.06
C ARG A 112 -4.59 16.79 12.36
N ILE A 113 -5.04 16.87 13.60
CA ILE A 113 -6.12 17.79 14.00
C ILE A 113 -5.71 19.22 13.68
N LEU A 114 -4.50 19.65 14.06
CA LEU A 114 -4.01 21.00 13.79
C LEU A 114 -4.02 21.37 12.30
N THR A 115 -3.57 20.46 11.45
CA THR A 115 -3.54 20.69 9.99
C THR A 115 -4.91 20.61 9.34
N GLN A 116 -5.83 19.79 9.89
CA GLN A 116 -7.20 19.67 9.39
C GLN A 116 -8.11 20.81 9.87
N SER A 117 -7.85 21.37 11.05
CA SER A 117 -8.59 22.51 11.58
C SER A 117 -8.17 23.84 10.97
N ALA A 118 -7.01 23.89 10.31
CA ALA A 118 -6.56 25.08 9.61
C ALA A 118 -7.51 25.35 8.42
N GLU A 119 -8.02 26.58 8.33
CA GLU A 119 -8.82 27.01 7.19
C GLU A 119 -7.95 26.97 5.92
N THR A 120 -8.38 26.20 4.92
CA THR A 120 -7.71 26.20 3.63
C THR A 120 -7.93 27.56 2.97
N PRO A 121 -6.89 28.19 2.40
CA PRO A 121 -7.08 29.46 1.71
C PRO A 121 -8.09 29.27 0.56
N ALA A 122 -8.90 30.29 0.31
CA ALA A 122 -9.84 30.29 -0.80
C ALA A 122 -9.06 30.16 -2.13
N LEU A 123 -9.07 28.95 -2.72
CA LEU A 123 -8.40 28.70 -3.98
C LEU A 123 -9.29 29.12 -5.14
N GLN A 124 -8.96 30.23 -5.80
CA GLN A 124 -9.53 30.56 -7.09
C GLN A 124 -8.83 29.73 -8.18
N ARG A 125 -9.49 28.65 -8.62
CA ARG A 125 -9.01 27.84 -9.74
C ARG A 125 -9.32 28.53 -11.06
N ASN A 126 -8.30 29.10 -11.69
CA ASN A 126 -8.43 29.59 -13.05
C ASN A 126 -8.63 28.40 -13.99
N ARG A 127 -9.82 28.31 -14.61
CA ARG A 127 -10.13 27.28 -15.63
C ARG A 127 -9.17 27.37 -16.83
N PHE A 128 -8.69 28.57 -17.13
CA PHE A 128 -7.79 28.86 -18.24
C PHE A 128 -6.53 29.56 -17.71
N PRO A 129 -5.45 28.81 -17.42
CA PRO A 129 -4.19 29.41 -16.95
C PRO A 129 -3.55 30.29 -18.03
N SER A 130 -3.84 30.04 -19.31
CA SER A 130 -3.40 30.83 -20.45
C SER A 130 -3.89 32.28 -20.46
N LEU A 131 -4.87 32.64 -19.62
CA LEU A 131 -5.30 34.04 -19.46
C LEU A 131 -4.23 34.90 -18.77
N LEU A 132 -3.34 34.30 -17.97
CA LEU A 132 -2.25 35.03 -17.31
C LEU A 132 -1.17 35.46 -18.31
N ASP A 133 -0.94 34.65 -19.34
CA ASP A 133 0.05 34.92 -20.39
C ASP A 133 -0.49 35.84 -21.50
N GLN A 134 -1.82 36.05 -21.54
CA GLN A 134 -2.49 36.93 -22.50
C GLN A 134 -2.48 38.41 -22.10
N ALA A 135 -1.74 38.77 -21.04
CA ALA A 135 -1.53 40.17 -20.65
C ALA A 135 -0.60 40.87 -21.67
N SER A 136 -1.11 41.08 -22.89
CA SER A 136 -0.49 41.96 -23.87
C SER A 136 -0.72 43.41 -23.43
N PRO A 137 0.34 44.23 -23.28
CA PRO A 137 0.20 45.65 -22.95
C PRO A 137 -0.70 46.44 -23.91
N ARG A 138 -0.98 45.88 -25.10
CA ARG A 138 -1.83 46.47 -26.13
C ARG A 138 -3.15 45.71 -26.37
N LEU A 139 -3.56 44.82 -25.46
CA LEU A 139 -4.78 43.99 -25.61
C LEU A 139 -4.80 43.16 -26.92
N VAL A 140 -3.62 42.80 -27.45
CA VAL A 140 -3.52 41.98 -28.67
C VAL A 140 -3.67 40.52 -28.30
N GLY A 141 -4.67 39.84 -28.89
CA GLY A 141 -4.86 38.40 -28.69
C GLY A 141 -3.69 37.59 -29.27
N VAL A 142 -3.41 36.42 -28.67
CA VAL A 142 -2.39 35.51 -29.21
C VAL A 142 -2.74 35.12 -30.65
N GLY A 143 -1.78 35.27 -31.57
CA GLY A 143 -1.98 35.01 -33.00
C GLY A 143 -2.68 36.10 -33.80
N GLN A 144 -2.95 37.27 -33.21
CA GLN A 144 -3.47 38.44 -33.95
C GLN A 144 -2.38 39.37 -34.49
N ASP A 145 -1.11 39.15 -34.12
CA ASP A 145 -0.02 39.91 -34.70
C ASP A 145 0.29 39.37 -36.10
N VAL A 146 0.25 40.25 -37.10
CA VAL A 146 0.55 39.93 -38.49
C VAL A 146 2.00 40.37 -38.72
N ASP A 147 2.84 39.47 -39.21
CA ASP A 147 4.21 39.85 -39.60
C ASP A 147 4.14 40.80 -40.80
N VAL A 148 4.48 42.05 -40.53
CA VAL A 148 4.43 43.17 -41.47
C VAL A 148 5.80 43.48 -42.08
N ALA A 149 6.82 42.65 -41.82
CA ALA A 149 8.20 42.94 -42.20
C ALA A 149 8.46 42.89 -43.72
N ASP A 150 7.66 42.14 -44.48
CA ASP A 150 7.92 41.86 -45.91
C ASP A 150 6.96 42.58 -46.89
N PHE A 151 6.13 43.52 -46.43
CA PHE A 151 5.30 44.29 -47.37
C PHE A 151 5.93 45.63 -47.74
N VAL A 152 5.88 45.94 -49.04
CA VAL A 152 6.17 47.26 -49.58
C VAL A 152 4.85 47.97 -49.83
N ALA A 153 4.63 49.11 -49.16
CA ALA A 153 3.44 49.92 -49.38
C ALA A 153 3.42 50.43 -50.83
N LYS A 154 2.34 50.15 -51.56
CA LYS A 154 2.12 50.71 -52.90
C LYS A 154 1.98 52.23 -52.78
N ARG A 155 2.84 52.97 -53.46
CA ARG A 155 2.73 54.43 -53.60
C ARG A 155 1.88 54.71 -54.84
N ASP A 156 0.84 55.51 -54.69
CA ASP A 156 0.11 56.01 -55.83
C ASP A 156 0.92 57.14 -56.47
N GLU A 157 1.11 57.04 -57.79
CA GLU A 157 1.82 58.04 -58.59
C GLU A 157 0.96 59.31 -58.67
N GLN A 158 1.51 60.45 -58.24
CA GLN A 158 0.88 61.78 -58.36
C GLN A 158 1.09 62.36 -59.75
#